data_AF-A0A7C6JAS6-F1
#
_entry.id   AF-A0A7C6JAS6-F1
#
_cell.length_a   1.000
_cell.length_b   1.000
_cell.length_c   1.000
_cell.angle_alpha   90.00
_cell.angle_beta   90.00
_cell.angle_gamma   90.00
#
_symmetry.space_group_name_H-M   'P 1'
#
loop_
_entity.id
_entity.type
_entity.pdbx_description
1 polymer ?
#
loop_
_entity_poly.entity_id
_entity_poly.type
_entity_poly.pdbx_seq_one_letter_code
_entity_poly.pdbx_strand_id
1 'polypeptide(L)' 'MEWLNRIVLALIIIGALNWLLVGLFEWDLITALFGGETLRQASTLSKVIYTLVGLSGLYAISFFFRENAAVRNNK' A
#
# COMPACT_ATOMS: atom_id res chain seq x y z
N MET A 1 -9.77 -11.61 -17.24
CA MET A 1 -8.63 -10.88 -16.64
C MET A 1 -9.03 -9.90 -15.52
N GLU A 2 -10.30 -9.52 -15.34
CA GLU A 2 -10.68 -8.58 -14.28
C GLU A 2 -10.38 -9.02 -12.84
N TRP A 3 -10.49 -10.33 -12.56
CA TRP A 3 -10.20 -10.86 -11.22
C TRP A 3 -8.73 -10.63 -10.81
N LEU A 4 -7.81 -10.72 -11.77
CA LEU A 4 -6.39 -10.46 -11.55
C LEU A 4 -6.16 -8.99 -11.19
N ASN A 5 -6.82 -8.06 -11.91
CA ASN A 5 -6.73 -6.63 -11.61
C ASN A 5 -7.21 -6.33 -10.18
N ARG A 6 -8.27 -6.99 -9.71
CA ARG A 6 -8.77 -6.85 -8.33
C ARG A 6 -7.75 -7.33 -7.30
N ILE A 7 -7.11 -8.48 -7.55
CA ILE A 7 -6.07 -9.01 -6.65
C ILE A 7 -4.86 -8.06 -6.61
N VAL A 8 -4.40 -7.59 -7.78
CA VAL A 8 -3.29 -6.62 -7.86
C VAL A 8 -3.62 -5.36 -7.08
N LEU A 9 -4.82 -4.80 -7.24
CA LEU A 9 -5.29 -3.63 -6.49
C LEU A 9 -5.29 -3.89 -4.98
N ALA A 10 -5.82 -5.04 -4.54
CA ALA A 10 -5.85 -5.42 -3.14
C ALA A 10 -4.43 -5.52 -2.54
N LEU A 11 -3.49 -6.14 -3.26
CA LEU A 11 -2.10 -6.24 -2.82
C LEU A 11 -1.40 -4.88 -2.73
N ILE A 12 -1.65 -3.98 -3.69
CA ILE A 12 -1.12 -2.60 -3.65
C ILE A 12 -1.67 -1.86 -2.43
N ILE A 13 -2.98 -1.96 -2.15
CA ILE A 13 -3.61 -1.34 -0.98
C ILE A 13 -2.98 -1.85 0.32
N ILE A 14 -2.89 -3.17 0.47
CA ILE A 14 -2.32 -3.81 1.66
C ILE A 14 -0.86 -3.38 1.85
N GLY A 15 -0.06 -3.38 0.77
CA GLY A 15 1.33 -2.94 0.80
C GLY A 15 1.48 -1.47 1.19
N ALA A 16 0.71 -0.57 0.57
CA ALA A 16 0.77 0.85 0.88
C ALA A 16 0.42 1.15 2.34
N LEU A 17 -0.61 0.50 2.87
CA LEU A 17 -0.98 0.61 4.28
C LEU A 17 0.13 0.06 5.19
N ASN A 18 0.72 -1.10 4.86
CA ASN A 18 1.81 -1.67 5.65
C ASN A 18 3.01 -0.72 5.72
N TRP A 19 3.47 -0.19 4.58
CA TRP A 19 4.61 0.74 4.56
C TRP A 19 4.32 2.04 5.29
N LEU A 20 3.08 2.54 5.24
CA LEU A 20 2.68 3.71 6.03
C LEU A 20 2.76 3.43 7.54
N LEU A 21 2.27 2.27 7.97
CA LEU A 21 2.30 1.85 9.38
C LEU A 21 3.75 1.65 9.87
N VAL A 22 4.61 1.04 9.05
CA VAL A 22 6.04 0.89 9.37
C VAL A 22 6.73 2.25 9.46
N GLY A 23 6.37 3.22 8.61
CA GLY A 23 6.94 4.57 8.64
C GLY A 23 6.53 5.38 9.87
N LEU A 24 5.26 5.32 10.28
CA LEU A 24 4.71 6.14 11.37
C LEU A 24 4.84 5.50 12.75
N PHE A 25 4.65 4.18 12.83
CA PHE A 25 4.51 3.44 14.09
C PHE A 25 5.51 2.31 14.24
N GLU A 26 6.42 2.12 13.26
CA GLU A 26 7.38 1.00 13.26
C GLU A 26 6.72 -0.38 13.31
N TRP A 27 5.41 -0.44 13.01
CA TRP A 27 4.61 -1.63 13.13
C TRP A 27 4.32 -2.22 11.76
N ASP A 28 4.68 -3.49 11.58
CA ASP A 28 4.47 -4.23 10.35
C ASP A 28 3.22 -5.11 10.46
N LEU A 29 2.22 -4.76 9.64
CA LEU A 29 0.95 -5.45 9.54
C LEU A 29 1.11 -6.85 8.94
N ILE A 30 2.02 -7.03 8.00
CA ILE A 30 2.23 -8.34 7.34
C ILE A 30 2.78 -9.33 8.36
N THR A 31 3.80 -8.95 9.14
CA THR A 31 4.34 -9.85 10.18
C THR A 31 3.36 -10.02 11.34
N ALA A 32 2.51 -9.04 11.64
CA ALA A 32 1.44 -9.20 12.61
C ALA A 32 0.39 -10.25 12.22
N LEU A 33 0.12 -10.41 10.92
CA LEU A 33 -0.85 -11.38 10.40
C LEU A 33 -0.25 -12.77 10.16
N PHE A 34 1.00 -12.84 9.69
CA PHE A 34 1.64 -14.08 9.27
C PHE A 34 2.69 -14.61 10.26
N GLY A 35 2.92 -13.89 11.37
CA GLY A 35 3.91 -14.22 12.40
C GLY A 35 5.27 -13.59 12.12
N GLY A 36 6.02 -13.33 13.19
CA GLY A 36 7.34 -12.70 13.17
C GLY A 36 7.44 -11.49 14.10
N GLU A 37 8.53 -10.74 14.00
CA GLU A 37 8.71 -9.49 14.73
C GLU A 37 7.78 -8.40 14.15
N THR A 38 6.82 -7.96 14.94
CA THR A 38 5.81 -6.96 14.54
C THR A 38 6.34 -5.54 14.63
N LEU A 39 7.26 -5.28 15.56
CA LEU A 39 7.93 -4.01 15.72
C LEU A 39 9.29 -4.08 15.04
N ARG A 40 9.55 -3.14 14.14
CA ARG A 40 10.82 -3.02 13.40
C ARG A 40 11.52 -1.75 13.80
N GLN A 41 12.81 -1.80 14.14
CA GLN A 41 13.57 -0.57 14.27
C GLN A 41 13.99 -0.06 12.90
N ALA A 42 13.52 1.13 12.55
CA ALA A 42 13.90 1.82 11.31
C ALA A 42 14.68 3.09 11.64
N SER A 43 15.72 3.40 10.87
CA SER A 43 16.38 4.71 10.95
C SER A 43 15.38 5.82 10.64
N THR A 44 15.56 7.01 11.22
CA THR A 44 14.71 8.18 10.98
C THR A 44 14.51 8.46 9.49
N LEU A 45 15.56 8.27 8.68
CA LEU A 45 15.48 8.43 7.22
C LEU A 45 14.56 7.36 6.59
N SER A 46 14.68 6.11 7.01
CA SER A 46 13.83 5.01 6.53
C SER A 46 12.36 5.25 6.87
N LYS A 47 12.05 5.76 8.07
CA LYS A 47 10.68 6.12 8.48
C LYS A 47 10.05 7.15 7.55
N VAL A 48 10.81 8.18 7.19
CA VAL A 48 10.36 9.20 6.23
C VAL A 48 10.07 8.55 4.87
N ILE A 49 10.98 7.74 4.35
CA ILE A 49 10.80 7.07 3.05
C ILE A 49 9.57 6.15 3.08
N TYR A 50 9.41 5.32 4.11
CA TYR A 50 8.27 4.42 4.25
C TYR A 50 6.93 5.17 4.33
N THR A 51 6.90 6.28 5.06
CA THR A 51 5.72 7.15 5.13
C THR A 51 5.39 7.73 3.75
N LEU A 52 6.40 8.25 3.03
CA LEU A 52 6.21 8.81 1.68
C LEU A 52 5.75 7.74 0.69
N VAL A 53 6.31 6.54 0.74
CA VAL A 53 5.91 5.40 -0.09
C VAL A 53 4.48 4.98 0.22
N GLY A 54 4.12 4.84 1.49
CA GLY A 54 2.76 4.49 1.90
C GLY A 54 1.72 5.51 1.45
N LEU A 55 2.00 6.81 1.64
CA LEU A 55 1.14 7.90 1.17
C LEU A 55 1.02 7.93 -0.37
N SER A 56 2.14 7.75 -1.07
CA SER A 56 2.16 7.72 -2.53
C SER A 56 1.39 6.53 -3.08
N GLY A 57 1.51 5.35 -2.46
CA GLY A 57 0.75 4.16 -2.81
C GLY A 57 -0.75 4.35 -2.57
N LEU A 58 -1.13 4.99 -1.46
CA LEU A 58 -2.53 5.33 -1.18
C LEU A 58 -3.10 6.32 -2.21
N TYR A 59 -2.33 7.34 -2.56
CA TYR A 59 -2.73 8.28 -3.61
C TYR A 59 -2.81 7.61 -4.99
N ALA A 60 -1.92 6.68 -5.29
CA ALA A 60 -1.89 5.97 -6.57
C ALA A 60 -3.15 5.12 -6.83
N ILE A 61 -3.80 4.63 -5.78
CA ILE A 61 -5.10 3.94 -5.87
C ILE A 61 -6.15 4.84 -6.56
N SER A 62 -6.15 6.15 -6.28
CA SER A 62 -7.11 7.09 -6.87
C SER A 62 -6.97 7.20 -8.39
N PHE A 63 -5.75 7.10 -8.94
CA PHE A 63 -5.52 7.05 -10.38
C PHE A 63 -6.11 5.78 -11.00
N PHE A 64 -5.92 4.64 -10.32
CA PHE A 64 -6.41 3.35 -10.81
C PHE A 64 -7.95 3.33 -10.91
N PHE A 65 -8.66 3.91 -9.94
CA PHE A 65 -10.13 4.03 -10.02
C PHE A 65 -10.59 5.03 -11.09
N ARG A 66 -9.83 6.11 -11.32
CA ARG A 66 -10.17 7.13 -12.32
C ARG A 66 -10.03 6.62 -13.76
N GLU A 67 -8.97 5.85 -14.04
CA GLU A 67 -8.74 5.27 -15.36
C GLU A 67 -9.79 4.19 -15.71
N ASN A 68 -10.14 3.33 -14.76
CA ASN A 68 -11.20 2.33 -14.96
C ASN A 68 -12.57 2.97 -15.25
N ALA A 69 -12.87 4.13 -14.66
CA ALA A 69 -14.10 4.87 -14.94
C ALA A 69 -14.09 5.47 -16.36
N ALA A 70 -12.95 6.01 -16.82
CA ALA A 70 -12.81 6.56 -18.16
C ALA A 70 -12.88 5.49 -19.26
N VAL A 71 -12.27 4.32 -19.05
CA VAL A 71 -12.34 3.19 -19.99
C VAL A 71 -13.76 2.65 -20.12
N ARG A 72 -14.53 2.59 -19.03
CA ARG A 72 -15.93 2.12 -19.07
C ARG A 72 -16.86 3.06 -19.83
N ASN A 73 -16.58 4.36 -19.85
CA ASN A 73 -17.42 5.36 -20.54
C ASN A 73 -17.14 5.47 -22.05
N ASN A 74 -16.02 4.92 -22.54
CA ASN A 74 -15.62 4.93 -23.95
C ASN A 74 -15.92 3.61 -24.68
N LYS A 75 -16.70 2.72 -24.07
CA LYS A 75 -17.27 1.52 -24.68
C LYS A 75 -18.78 1.65 -24.76
#